data_AF-A0A8H5IY35-F1
#
_entry.id   AF-A0A8H5IY35-F1
#
_cell.length_a   1.000
_cell.length_b   1.000
_cell.length_c   1.000
_cell.angle_alpha   90.00
_cell.angle_beta   90.00
_cell.angle_gamma   90.00
#
_symmetry.space_group_name_H-M   'P 1'
#
loop_
_entity.id
_entity.type
_entity.pdbx_description
1 polymer ?
#
loop_
_entity_poly.entity_id
_entity_poly.type
_entity_poly.pdbx_seq_one_letter_code
_entity_poly.pdbx_strand_id
1 'polypeptide(L)'
;MSAPRDFTVNGLGRIGITLRNQDGLEPLQENSLEFTGLAFAIHAGLSILEKPEGRQALQRVGLVVVQEWARAQIFRFGGDPNLMPRYVDEFLLAVRRDFPRVIVGGVEGSDVIAETRRMRGWNGDLFRFDAKHAAGIYYNHSHVTRMAIAARQSSDGSSEGRRMGNRFRSFLFLLAVATAHELTHVFITYLAQGQDVIESYTPPQVSYLNYVGLSDDDNVPVTGESGRWLESRLFGGSIEFYRDSSDDSGQAGIPYILDSEGLARKIQPSCILQLVTRVNGKSYSLPQMRRVLC
;
A
#
# COMPACT_ATOMS: atom_id res chain seq x y z
N MET A 1 15.76 6.69 -22.93
CA MET A 1 14.65 6.92 -21.97
C MET A 1 15.22 7.63 -20.77
N SER A 2 14.67 8.77 -20.34
CA SER A 2 15.12 9.44 -19.11
C SER A 2 14.39 8.84 -17.90
N ALA A 3 15.14 8.26 -16.96
CA ALA A 3 14.58 7.87 -15.67
C ALA A 3 14.04 9.12 -14.94
N PRO A 4 12.98 8.99 -14.11
CA PRO A 4 12.57 10.10 -13.26
C PRO A 4 13.73 10.55 -12.38
N ARG A 5 13.79 11.85 -12.12
CA ARG A 5 14.79 12.39 -11.18
C ARG A 5 14.41 11.95 -9.78
N ASP A 6 15.38 11.44 -9.03
CA ASP A 6 15.19 11.01 -7.63
C ASP A 6 15.41 12.20 -6.69
N PHE A 7 14.46 12.48 -5.79
CA PHE A 7 14.58 13.54 -4.79
C PHE A 7 13.84 13.19 -3.49
N THR A 8 14.02 14.03 -2.46
CA THR A 8 13.40 13.80 -1.15
C THR A 8 12.10 14.58 -1.02
N VAL A 9 10.99 13.90 -0.70
CA VAL A 9 9.66 14.52 -0.53
C VAL A 9 9.02 14.00 0.75
N ASN A 10 8.58 14.88 1.65
CA ASN A 10 7.98 14.49 2.93
C ASN A 10 8.84 13.48 3.73
N GLY A 11 10.18 13.59 3.62
CA GLY A 11 11.12 12.64 4.24
C GLY A 11 11.25 11.28 3.54
N LEU A 12 10.52 11.01 2.45
CA LEU A 12 10.78 9.89 1.54
C LEU A 12 11.98 10.24 0.66
N GLY A 13 13.06 9.48 0.77
CA GLY A 13 14.24 9.66 -0.06
C GLY A 13 14.08 9.05 -1.45
N ARG A 14 14.67 9.71 -2.44
CA ARG A 14 14.82 9.24 -3.83
C ARG A 14 13.51 8.76 -4.47
N ILE A 15 12.41 9.46 -4.22
CA ILE A 15 11.15 9.14 -4.89
C ILE A 15 11.14 9.72 -6.29
N GLY A 16 10.80 8.87 -7.26
CA GLY A 16 10.52 9.23 -8.63
C GLY A 16 9.28 8.48 -9.08
N ILE A 17 8.36 9.15 -9.77
CA ILE A 17 7.10 8.56 -10.23
C ILE A 17 7.11 8.56 -11.76
N THR A 18 6.85 7.39 -12.35
CA THR A 18 6.78 7.21 -13.80
C THR A 18 5.33 6.99 -14.21
N LEU A 19 4.85 7.74 -15.18
CA LEU A 19 3.60 7.49 -15.87
C LEU A 19 3.85 6.50 -17.02
N ARG A 20 3.06 5.43 -17.06
CA ARG A 20 2.98 4.53 -18.20
C ARG A 20 1.79 4.93 -19.05
N ASN A 21 2.08 5.56 -20.19
CA ASN A 21 1.09 5.92 -21.20
C ASN A 21 1.13 4.93 -22.37
N GLN A 22 0.33 5.17 -23.42
CA GLN A 22 0.32 4.31 -24.62
C GLN A 22 1.65 4.38 -25.40
N ASP A 23 2.36 5.49 -25.29
CA ASP A 23 3.57 5.81 -26.06
C ASP A 23 4.89 5.42 -25.33
N GLY A 24 4.80 4.97 -24.08
CA GLY A 24 5.94 4.53 -23.28
C GLY A 24 5.89 4.92 -21.81
N LEU A 25 7.07 5.13 -21.24
CA LEU A 25 7.29 5.49 -19.85
C LEU A 25 7.85 6.92 -19.77
N GLU A 26 7.15 7.79 -19.05
CA GLU A 26 7.56 9.18 -18.87
C GLU A 26 7.60 9.57 -17.38
N PRO A 27 8.59 10.35 -16.92
CA PRO A 27 8.57 10.90 -15.57
C PRO A 27 7.37 11.84 -15.35
N LEU A 28 6.62 11.67 -14.26
CA LEU A 28 5.65 12.68 -13.83
C LEU A 28 6.39 13.93 -13.35
N GLN A 29 5.86 15.09 -13.71
CA GLN A 29 6.39 16.38 -13.26
C GLN A 29 6.18 16.55 -11.76
N GLU A 30 7.24 16.94 -11.05
CA GLU A 30 7.32 16.98 -9.58
C GLU A 30 6.30 17.95 -8.95
N ASN A 31 5.94 19.02 -9.68
CA ASN A 31 4.98 20.05 -9.26
C ASN A 31 3.53 19.75 -9.69
N SER A 32 3.28 18.61 -10.33
CA SER A 32 1.91 18.20 -10.70
C SER A 32 1.09 17.78 -9.49
N LEU A 33 -0.23 17.86 -9.59
CA LEU A 33 -1.15 17.46 -8.52
C LEU A 33 -1.15 15.93 -8.34
N GLU A 34 -0.92 15.20 -9.43
CA GLU A 34 -0.73 13.76 -9.49
C GLU A 34 0.49 13.36 -8.66
N PHE A 35 1.65 13.98 -8.95
CA PHE A 35 2.89 13.69 -8.23
C PHE A 35 2.76 14.05 -6.75
N THR A 36 2.35 15.28 -6.45
CA THR A 36 2.31 15.77 -5.06
C THR A 36 1.30 15.01 -4.20
N GLY A 37 0.11 14.72 -4.72
CA GLY A 37 -0.91 13.94 -4.03
C GLY A 37 -0.49 12.49 -3.80
N LEU A 38 0.10 11.84 -4.81
CA LEU A 38 0.53 10.44 -4.70
C LEU A 38 1.76 10.33 -3.78
N ALA A 39 2.73 11.23 -3.89
CA ALA A 39 3.88 11.26 -2.98
C ALA A 39 3.46 11.50 -1.52
N PHE A 40 2.42 12.32 -1.29
CA PHE A 40 1.84 12.48 0.05
C PHE A 40 1.16 11.19 0.52
N ALA A 41 0.33 10.55 -0.31
CA ALA A 41 -0.35 9.31 0.04
C ALA A 41 0.66 8.19 0.35
N ILE A 42 1.74 8.09 -0.44
CA ILE A 42 2.84 7.15 -0.21
C ILE A 42 3.50 7.42 1.14
N HIS A 43 3.79 8.69 1.45
CA HIS A 43 4.36 9.07 2.73
C HIS A 43 3.45 8.69 3.89
N ALA A 44 2.14 8.94 3.76
CA ALA A 44 1.15 8.57 4.77
C ALA A 44 1.08 7.06 4.95
N GLY A 45 1.03 6.28 3.88
CA GLY A 45 1.00 4.82 3.91
C GLY A 45 2.22 4.21 4.58
N LEU A 46 3.43 4.64 4.21
CA LEU A 46 4.66 4.20 4.88
C LEU A 46 4.68 4.60 6.36
N SER A 47 4.17 5.78 6.69
CA SER A 47 4.10 6.25 8.09
C SER A 47 3.10 5.45 8.94
N ILE A 48 2.09 4.81 8.35
CA ILE A 48 1.26 3.83 9.06
C ILE A 48 2.11 2.65 9.52
N LEU A 49 2.96 2.12 8.63
CA LEU A 49 3.81 0.96 8.90
C LEU A 49 4.96 1.26 9.86
N GLU A 50 5.46 2.49 9.88
CA GLU A 50 6.54 2.89 10.80
C GLU A 50 6.11 3.11 12.25
N LYS A 51 4.81 3.26 12.51
CA LYS A 51 4.26 3.33 13.87
C LYS A 51 4.45 2.00 14.60
N PRO A 52 4.44 1.99 15.96
CA PRO A 52 4.66 0.78 16.74
C PRO A 52 3.77 -0.40 16.32
N GLU A 53 2.50 -0.15 16.04
CA GLU A 53 1.56 -1.21 15.65
C GLU A 53 1.73 -1.64 14.19
N GLY A 54 2.12 -0.71 13.30
CA GLY A 54 2.56 -1.01 11.95
C GLY A 54 3.73 -1.98 11.93
N ARG A 55 4.78 -1.66 12.71
CA ARG A 55 5.96 -2.52 12.89
C ARG A 55 5.58 -3.87 13.48
N GLN A 56 4.71 -3.88 14.49
CA GLN A 56 4.23 -5.12 15.08
C GLN A 56 3.42 -5.97 14.09
N ALA A 57 2.61 -5.36 13.24
CA ALA A 57 1.86 -6.07 12.20
C ALA A 57 2.80 -6.66 11.14
N LEU A 58 3.80 -5.90 10.68
CA LEU A 58 4.85 -6.38 9.77
C LEU A 58 5.64 -7.54 10.37
N GLN A 59 6.05 -7.41 11.64
CA GLN A 59 6.75 -8.49 12.32
C GLN A 59 5.90 -9.77 12.37
N ARG A 60 4.62 -9.65 12.70
CA ARG A 60 3.73 -10.81 12.80
C ARG A 60 3.47 -11.44 11.43
N VAL A 61 3.19 -10.65 10.39
CA VAL A 61 2.96 -11.20 9.04
C VAL A 61 4.23 -11.90 8.53
N GLY A 62 5.41 -11.30 8.75
CA GLY A 62 6.69 -11.92 8.37
C GLY A 62 6.94 -13.25 9.08
N LEU A 63 6.69 -13.32 10.39
CA LEU A 63 6.81 -14.57 11.14
C LEU A 63 5.85 -15.65 10.63
N VAL A 64 4.58 -15.28 10.40
CA VAL A 64 3.55 -16.22 9.92
C VAL A 64 3.91 -16.72 8.52
N VAL A 65 4.33 -15.84 7.60
CA VAL A 65 4.75 -16.25 6.25
C VAL A 65 5.93 -17.22 6.30
N VAL A 66 6.97 -16.91 7.08
CA VAL A 66 8.13 -17.79 7.22
C VAL A 66 7.76 -19.14 7.85
N GLN A 67 6.85 -19.14 8.83
CA GLN A 67 6.33 -20.37 9.43
C GLN A 67 5.54 -21.21 8.42
N GLU A 68 4.69 -20.59 7.63
CA GLU A 68 3.88 -21.29 6.62
C GLU A 68 4.74 -21.82 5.47
N TRP A 69 5.75 -21.07 5.01
CA TRP A 69 6.75 -21.56 4.07
C TRP A 69 7.45 -22.83 4.57
N ALA A 70 7.88 -22.83 5.85
CA ALA A 70 8.52 -23.97 6.46
C ALA A 70 7.57 -25.15 6.67
N ARG A 71 6.34 -24.89 7.15
CA ARG A 71 5.30 -25.90 7.42
C ARG A 71 4.88 -26.63 6.15
N ALA A 72 4.68 -25.88 5.05
CA ALA A 72 4.29 -26.45 3.76
C ALA A 72 5.49 -26.99 2.96
N GLN A 73 6.72 -26.77 3.43
CA GLN A 73 7.96 -27.15 2.75
C GLN A 73 8.08 -26.59 1.31
N ILE A 74 7.47 -25.44 1.05
CA ILE A 74 7.42 -24.82 -0.29
C ILE A 74 8.59 -23.87 -0.52
N PHE A 75 9.05 -23.17 0.52
CA PHE A 75 10.15 -22.21 0.40
C PHE A 75 11.02 -22.23 1.66
N ARG A 76 12.33 -22.07 1.47
CA ARG A 76 13.28 -22.03 2.57
C ARG A 76 13.74 -20.59 2.81
N PHE A 77 13.22 -19.97 3.85
CA PHE A 77 13.76 -18.71 4.35
C PHE A 77 15.21 -18.91 4.82
N GLY A 78 16.11 -18.08 4.34
CA GLY A 78 17.55 -18.14 4.62
C GLY A 78 17.99 -17.29 5.82
N GLY A 79 17.12 -16.47 6.40
CA GLY A 79 17.38 -15.69 7.61
C GLY A 79 17.02 -16.42 8.91
N ASP A 80 17.22 -15.76 10.05
CA ASP A 80 16.80 -16.23 11.37
C ASP A 80 15.46 -15.57 11.76
N PRO A 81 14.36 -16.34 11.93
CA PRO A 81 13.07 -15.79 12.35
C PRO A 81 13.11 -14.97 13.64
N ASN A 82 14.06 -15.24 14.55
CA ASN A 82 14.23 -14.47 15.78
C ASN A 82 14.70 -13.02 15.53
N LEU A 83 15.29 -12.75 14.36
CA LEU A 83 15.71 -11.42 13.93
C LEU A 83 14.61 -10.66 13.19
N MET A 84 13.36 -11.17 13.12
CA MET A 84 12.27 -10.50 12.42
C MET A 84 12.04 -9.03 12.82
N PRO A 85 12.11 -8.62 14.12
CA PRO A 85 12.03 -7.20 14.47
C PRO A 85 13.11 -6.35 13.77
N ARG A 86 14.33 -6.88 13.69
CA ARG A 86 15.44 -6.22 13.00
C ARG A 86 15.20 -6.17 11.49
N TYR A 87 14.69 -7.25 10.88
CA TYR A 87 14.33 -7.25 9.45
C TYR A 87 13.27 -6.22 9.10
N VAL A 88 12.28 -6.01 9.97
CA VAL A 88 11.30 -4.92 9.82
C VAL A 88 11.97 -3.55 9.86
N ASP A 89 12.90 -3.34 10.78
CA ASP A 89 13.63 -2.07 10.88
C ASP A 89 14.49 -1.80 9.64
N GLU A 90 15.27 -2.79 9.18
CA GLU A 90 16.09 -2.68 7.97
C GLU A 90 15.23 -2.42 6.72
N PHE A 91 14.10 -3.12 6.60
CA PHE A 91 13.14 -2.93 5.53
C PHE A 91 12.58 -1.50 5.49
N LEU A 92 12.03 -1.02 6.61
CA LEU A 92 11.43 0.31 6.69
C LEU A 92 12.47 1.41 6.46
N LEU A 93 13.68 1.26 7.01
CA LEU A 93 14.79 2.19 6.77
C LEU A 93 15.18 2.24 5.28
N ALA A 94 15.30 1.07 4.64
CA ALA A 94 15.62 1.00 3.22
C ALA A 94 14.53 1.62 2.33
N VAL A 95 13.26 1.30 2.59
CA VAL A 95 12.10 1.85 1.85
C VAL A 95 11.97 3.36 2.07
N ARG A 96 12.19 3.87 3.28
CA ARG A 96 12.16 5.31 3.55
C ARG A 96 13.30 6.05 2.84
N ARG A 97 14.48 5.43 2.72
CA ARG A 97 15.67 6.02 2.10
C ARG A 97 15.63 6.01 0.57
N ASP A 98 15.16 4.92 -0.02
CA ASP A 98 15.12 4.71 -1.47
C ASP A 98 13.87 3.90 -1.81
N PHE A 99 12.74 4.60 -1.95
CA PHE A 99 11.43 3.97 -2.09
C PHE A 99 11.38 3.02 -3.31
N PRO A 100 10.60 1.90 -3.25
CA PRO A 100 10.33 1.06 -4.42
C PRO A 100 9.92 1.88 -5.65
N ARG A 101 10.10 1.32 -6.85
CA ARG A 101 9.71 2.06 -8.06
C ARG A 101 8.22 2.36 -8.02
N VAL A 102 7.86 3.59 -8.38
CA VAL A 102 6.45 4.01 -8.44
C VAL A 102 6.07 4.19 -9.89
N ILE A 103 5.09 3.41 -10.34
CA ILE A 103 4.54 3.49 -11.69
C ILE A 103 3.06 3.85 -11.58
N VAL A 104 2.59 4.77 -12.41
CA VAL A 104 1.16 5.07 -12.57
C VAL A 104 0.72 4.50 -13.91
N GLY A 105 -0.27 3.61 -13.90
CA GLY A 105 -0.77 2.88 -15.06
C GLY A 105 -0.21 1.46 -15.17
N GLY A 106 -0.77 0.69 -16.12
CA GLY A 106 -0.38 -0.70 -16.35
C GLY A 106 -0.90 -1.72 -15.34
N VAL A 107 -1.91 -1.33 -14.54
CA VAL A 107 -2.67 -2.20 -13.62
C VAL A 107 -3.90 -2.74 -14.35
N GLU A 108 -4.23 -4.02 -14.14
CA GLU A 108 -5.40 -4.65 -14.75
C GLU A 108 -6.66 -4.44 -13.89
N GLY A 109 -7.79 -4.12 -14.53
CA GLY A 109 -9.08 -3.89 -13.85
C GLY A 109 -9.30 -2.44 -13.38
N SER A 110 -10.53 -1.95 -13.51
CA SER A 110 -10.91 -0.60 -13.08
C SER A 110 -10.96 -0.43 -11.57
N ASP A 111 -11.07 -1.55 -10.85
CA ASP A 111 -11.35 -1.56 -9.41
C ASP A 111 -10.07 -1.85 -8.60
N VAL A 112 -8.97 -2.21 -9.26
CA VAL A 112 -7.67 -2.38 -8.62
C VAL A 112 -7.06 -0.99 -8.38
N ILE A 113 -6.76 -0.68 -7.12
CA ILE A 113 -6.23 0.63 -6.71
C ILE A 113 -4.72 0.70 -6.98
N ALA A 114 -4.01 -0.33 -6.55
CA ALA A 114 -2.58 -0.50 -6.74
C ALA A 114 -2.24 -2.01 -6.73
N GLU A 115 -1.03 -2.34 -7.16
CA GLU A 115 -0.49 -3.69 -7.10
C GLU A 115 1.04 -3.64 -6.97
N THR A 116 1.61 -4.67 -6.36
CA THR A 116 3.06 -4.86 -6.23
C THR A 116 3.54 -5.86 -7.27
N ARG A 117 4.62 -5.51 -7.96
CA ARG A 117 5.33 -6.45 -8.84
C ARG A 117 6.76 -6.62 -8.36
N ARG A 118 7.19 -7.87 -8.25
CA ARG A 118 8.59 -8.21 -8.00
C ARG A 118 9.43 -7.82 -9.21
N MET A 119 10.65 -7.40 -8.94
CA MET A 119 11.63 -7.04 -9.96
C MET A 119 12.88 -7.88 -9.78
N ARG A 120 13.49 -8.27 -10.90
CA ARG A 120 14.79 -8.92 -10.90
C ARG A 120 15.87 -7.84 -10.76
N GLY A 121 16.81 -8.05 -9.84
CA GLY A 121 17.95 -7.16 -9.69
C GLY A 121 18.47 -7.01 -8.26
N TRP A 122 17.68 -7.40 -7.26
CA TRP A 122 18.15 -7.45 -5.88
C TRP A 122 18.76 -8.82 -5.52
N ASN A 123 19.84 -8.81 -4.74
CA ASN A 123 20.66 -10.00 -4.42
C ASN A 123 20.18 -10.82 -3.22
N GLY A 124 19.12 -10.39 -2.52
CA GLY A 124 18.57 -11.10 -1.38
C GLY A 124 19.26 -10.86 -0.03
N ASP A 125 20.19 -9.90 0.07
CA ASP A 125 20.83 -9.55 1.34
C ASP A 125 19.84 -8.83 2.28
N LEU A 126 19.39 -9.54 3.32
CA LEU A 126 18.42 -9.04 4.30
C LEU A 126 18.90 -7.79 5.05
N PHE A 127 20.20 -7.51 5.15
CA PHE A 127 20.72 -6.31 5.83
C PHE A 127 21.12 -5.19 4.86
N ARG A 128 20.91 -5.40 3.56
CA ARG A 128 21.19 -4.43 2.50
C ARG A 128 20.07 -4.46 1.46
N PHE A 129 18.84 -4.27 1.93
CA PHE A 129 17.69 -4.26 1.05
C PHE A 129 17.79 -3.13 0.00
N ASP A 130 17.62 -3.50 -1.27
CA ASP A 130 17.55 -2.58 -2.41
C ASP A 130 16.11 -2.53 -2.93
N ALA A 131 15.27 -1.74 -2.25
CA ALA A 131 13.84 -1.71 -2.49
C ALA A 131 13.46 -1.34 -3.93
N LYS A 132 14.21 -0.41 -4.55
CA LYS A 132 13.98 0.08 -5.91
C LYS A 132 14.33 -0.93 -7.00
N HIS A 133 15.18 -1.92 -6.70
CA HIS A 133 15.49 -3.02 -7.63
C HIS A 133 14.78 -4.32 -7.28
N ALA A 134 14.22 -4.44 -6.07
CA ALA A 134 13.46 -5.60 -5.64
C ALA A 134 11.98 -5.55 -6.05
N ALA A 135 11.37 -4.35 -6.10
CA ALA A 135 9.95 -4.24 -6.39
C ALA A 135 9.55 -2.90 -7.04
N GLY A 136 8.41 -2.93 -7.74
CA GLY A 136 7.66 -1.76 -8.16
C GLY A 136 6.23 -1.81 -7.60
N ILE A 137 5.72 -0.64 -7.21
CA ILE A 137 4.31 -0.44 -6.86
C ILE A 137 3.66 0.33 -8.00
N TYR A 138 2.64 -0.29 -8.59
CA TYR A 138 1.87 0.24 -9.71
C TYR A 138 0.55 0.77 -9.18
N TYR A 139 0.24 2.02 -9.48
CA TYR A 139 -1.00 2.68 -9.09
C TYR A 139 -1.91 2.83 -10.29
N ASN A 140 -3.20 2.66 -10.10
CA ASN A 140 -4.17 2.85 -11.17
C ASN A 140 -4.20 4.31 -11.63
N HIS A 141 -3.99 4.52 -12.93
CA HIS A 141 -3.95 5.84 -13.53
C HIS A 141 -5.24 6.65 -13.32
N SER A 142 -6.40 5.99 -13.35
CA SER A 142 -7.70 6.64 -13.17
C SER A 142 -7.83 7.22 -11.77
N HIS A 143 -7.43 6.48 -10.72
CA HIS A 143 -7.52 6.95 -9.34
C HIS A 143 -6.58 8.13 -9.08
N VAL A 144 -5.33 8.06 -9.57
CA VAL A 144 -4.35 9.16 -9.42
C VAL A 144 -4.82 10.42 -10.16
N THR A 145 -5.36 10.27 -11.37
CA THR A 145 -5.88 11.40 -12.15
C THR A 145 -7.10 12.04 -11.48
N ARG A 146 -8.06 11.23 -10.99
CA ARG A 146 -9.26 11.74 -10.30
C ARG A 146 -8.93 12.46 -9.00
N MET A 147 -7.93 11.98 -8.27
CA MET A 147 -7.38 12.67 -7.11
C MET A 147 -6.88 14.07 -7.49
N ALA A 148 -6.08 14.18 -8.57
CA ALA A 148 -5.54 15.46 -9.03
C ALA A 148 -6.64 16.43 -9.49
N ILE A 149 -7.67 15.95 -10.19
CA ILE A 149 -8.84 16.73 -10.56
C ILE A 149 -9.58 17.25 -9.32
N ALA A 150 -9.80 16.38 -8.31
CA ALA A 150 -10.43 16.76 -7.06
C ALA A 150 -9.65 17.84 -6.30
N ALA A 151 -8.32 17.74 -6.27
CA ALA A 151 -7.47 18.77 -5.69
C ALA A 151 -7.65 20.12 -6.41
N ARG A 152 -7.59 20.12 -7.74
CA ARG A 152 -7.70 21.34 -8.57
C ARG A 152 -9.03 22.07 -8.35
N GLN A 153 -10.12 21.33 -8.24
CA GLN A 153 -11.48 21.87 -8.13
C GLN A 153 -11.90 22.22 -6.70
N SER A 154 -11.03 22.06 -5.71
CA SER A 154 -11.38 22.29 -4.29
C SER A 154 -11.46 23.76 -3.84
N SER A 155 -11.30 24.72 -4.77
CA SER A 155 -10.66 26.01 -4.47
C SER A 155 -11.54 27.25 -4.27
N ASP A 156 -12.88 27.18 -4.32
CA ASP A 156 -13.74 28.40 -4.27
C ASP A 156 -14.71 28.49 -3.08
N GLY A 157 -14.65 27.56 -2.12
CA GLY A 157 -15.53 27.57 -0.94
C GLY A 157 -17.02 27.28 -1.25
N SER A 158 -17.38 27.04 -2.51
CA SER A 158 -18.72 26.63 -2.93
C SER A 158 -19.09 25.25 -2.39
N SER A 159 -20.35 24.84 -2.54
CA SER A 159 -20.76 23.47 -2.23
C SER A 159 -19.97 22.45 -3.04
N GLU A 160 -19.68 22.76 -4.30
CA GLU A 160 -18.90 21.92 -5.21
C GLU A 160 -17.42 21.88 -4.79
N GLY A 161 -16.82 23.03 -4.51
CA GLY A 161 -15.44 23.10 -4.03
C GLY A 161 -15.24 22.31 -2.72
N ARG A 162 -16.20 22.40 -1.79
CA ARG A 162 -16.20 21.59 -0.56
C ARG A 162 -16.33 20.08 -0.85
N ARG A 163 -17.21 19.71 -1.80
CA ARG A 163 -17.37 18.31 -2.25
C ARG A 163 -16.06 17.78 -2.81
N MET A 164 -15.43 18.51 -3.73
CA MET A 164 -14.15 18.10 -4.35
C MET A 164 -13.01 18.07 -3.33
N GLY A 165 -12.97 19.00 -2.37
CA GLY A 165 -12.03 18.95 -1.25
C GLY A 165 -12.19 17.69 -0.38
N ASN A 166 -13.43 17.23 -0.14
CA ASN A 166 -13.66 15.97 0.55
C ASN A 166 -13.26 14.76 -0.30
N ARG A 167 -13.56 14.76 -1.61
CA ARG A 167 -13.11 13.70 -2.52
C ARG A 167 -11.60 13.59 -2.57
N PHE A 168 -10.89 14.71 -2.62
CA PHE A 168 -9.43 14.72 -2.59
C PHE A 168 -8.90 14.04 -1.33
N ARG A 169 -9.44 14.36 -0.14
CA ARG A 169 -9.08 13.68 1.12
C ARG A 169 -9.38 12.19 1.09
N SER A 170 -10.53 11.78 0.53
CA SER A 170 -10.87 10.37 0.37
C SER A 170 -9.89 9.63 -0.54
N PHE A 171 -9.45 10.26 -1.64
CA PHE A 171 -8.42 9.68 -2.51
C PHE A 171 -7.05 9.57 -1.83
N LEU A 172 -6.65 10.60 -1.06
CA LEU A 172 -5.41 10.52 -0.28
C LEU A 172 -5.46 9.35 0.73
N PHE A 173 -6.61 9.14 1.37
CA PHE A 173 -6.81 8.01 2.28
C PHE A 173 -6.80 6.66 1.54
N LEU A 174 -7.54 6.53 0.44
CA LEU A 174 -7.55 5.36 -0.45
C LEU A 174 -6.13 4.95 -0.84
N LEU A 175 -5.37 5.88 -1.40
CA LEU A 175 -4.02 5.63 -1.88
C LEU A 175 -3.04 5.36 -0.74
N ALA A 176 -3.20 6.00 0.43
CA ALA A 176 -2.34 5.74 1.58
C ALA A 176 -2.55 4.35 2.18
N VAL A 177 -3.81 3.90 2.29
CA VAL A 177 -4.13 2.53 2.72
C VAL A 177 -3.61 1.52 1.70
N ALA A 178 -3.83 1.76 0.40
CA ALA A 178 -3.27 0.93 -0.66
C ALA A 178 -1.73 0.88 -0.61
N THR A 179 -1.04 2.00 -0.36
CA THR A 179 0.42 1.97 -0.19
C THR A 179 0.83 1.08 0.98
N ALA A 180 0.17 1.16 2.14
CA ALA A 180 0.50 0.31 3.28
C ALA A 180 0.25 -1.18 2.97
N HIS A 181 -0.85 -1.48 2.26
CA HIS A 181 -1.15 -2.80 1.74
C HIS A 181 -0.03 -3.30 0.83
N GLU A 182 0.31 -2.55 -0.22
CA GLU A 182 1.33 -2.95 -1.20
C GLU A 182 2.72 -3.08 -0.59
N LEU A 183 3.09 -2.19 0.33
CA LEU A 183 4.36 -2.31 1.06
C LEU A 183 4.45 -3.60 1.90
N THR A 184 3.32 -4.20 2.26
CA THR A 184 3.31 -5.53 2.89
C THR A 184 3.76 -6.60 1.90
N HIS A 185 3.27 -6.56 0.66
CA HIS A 185 3.72 -7.47 -0.41
C HIS A 185 5.20 -7.21 -0.77
N VAL A 186 5.66 -5.96 -0.74
CA VAL A 186 7.09 -5.63 -0.88
C VAL A 186 7.90 -6.20 0.29
N PHE A 187 7.37 -6.18 1.52
CA PHE A 187 8.02 -6.82 2.67
C PHE A 187 8.16 -8.33 2.49
N ILE A 188 7.15 -9.01 1.93
CA ILE A 188 7.25 -10.44 1.60
C ILE A 188 8.29 -10.68 0.49
N THR A 189 8.36 -9.78 -0.50
CA THR A 189 9.41 -9.81 -1.53
C THR A 189 10.81 -9.68 -0.93
N TYR A 190 10.97 -8.81 0.06
CA TYR A 190 12.19 -8.70 0.85
C TYR A 190 12.50 -10.00 1.61
N LEU A 191 11.54 -10.61 2.30
CA LEU A 191 11.77 -11.88 2.99
C LEU A 191 12.03 -13.06 2.03
N ALA A 192 11.59 -12.96 0.78
CA ALA A 192 11.88 -13.93 -0.27
C ALA A 192 13.31 -13.83 -0.83
N GLN A 193 14.12 -12.86 -0.38
CA GLN A 193 15.56 -12.79 -0.66
C GLN A 193 15.90 -12.84 -2.16
N GLY A 194 15.19 -12.04 -2.95
CA GLY A 194 15.42 -11.92 -4.40
C GLY A 194 14.87 -13.09 -5.22
N GLN A 195 14.20 -14.05 -4.59
CA GLN A 195 13.55 -15.15 -5.29
C GLN A 195 12.21 -14.69 -5.89
N ASP A 196 11.97 -15.12 -7.13
CA ASP A 196 10.80 -14.79 -7.93
C ASP A 196 10.20 -16.10 -8.49
N VAL A 197 9.87 -16.98 -7.55
CA VAL A 197 9.20 -18.26 -7.79
C VAL A 197 7.93 -18.31 -6.95
N ILE A 198 6.88 -18.96 -7.43
CA ILE A 198 5.54 -18.92 -6.84
C ILE A 198 5.54 -19.32 -5.36
N GLU A 199 6.38 -20.28 -4.99
CA GLU A 199 6.51 -20.80 -3.62
C GLU A 199 7.06 -19.75 -2.64
N SER A 200 7.78 -18.76 -3.16
CA SER A 200 8.33 -17.63 -2.40
C SER A 200 7.36 -16.46 -2.27
N TYR A 201 6.13 -16.58 -2.78
CA TYR A 201 5.06 -15.61 -2.55
C TYR A 201 4.35 -15.89 -1.22
N THR A 202 3.44 -15.00 -0.86
CA THR A 202 2.57 -15.16 0.32
C THR A 202 1.86 -16.51 0.25
N PRO A 203 2.00 -17.39 1.26
CA PRO A 203 1.26 -18.64 1.30
C PRO A 203 -0.26 -18.40 1.35
N PRO A 204 -1.10 -19.25 0.73
CA PRO A 204 -2.57 -19.09 0.70
C PRO A 204 -3.23 -18.89 2.07
N GLN A 205 -2.66 -19.51 3.11
CA GLN A 205 -3.16 -19.41 4.50
C GLN A 205 -2.95 -18.02 5.11
N VAL A 206 -2.05 -17.22 4.54
CA VAL A 206 -1.79 -15.84 4.97
C VAL A 206 -2.65 -14.89 4.16
N SER A 207 -3.95 -14.96 4.45
CA SER A 207 -5.01 -14.22 3.77
C SER A 207 -6.06 -13.77 4.79
N TYR A 208 -7.04 -12.99 4.35
CA TYR A 208 -8.17 -12.57 5.17
C TYR A 208 -9.45 -12.57 4.33
N LEU A 209 -10.59 -13.01 4.89
CA LEU A 209 -11.89 -13.14 4.18
C LEU A 209 -11.83 -13.86 2.82
N ASN A 210 -10.93 -14.85 2.68
CA ASN A 210 -10.70 -15.58 1.43
C ASN A 210 -10.27 -14.71 0.23
N TYR A 211 -9.82 -13.47 0.47
CA TYR A 211 -9.07 -12.74 -0.55
C TYR A 211 -7.74 -13.45 -0.74
N VAL A 212 -7.53 -13.96 -1.95
CA VAL A 212 -6.33 -14.69 -2.38
C VAL A 212 -5.69 -13.93 -3.53
N GLY A 213 -4.40 -14.14 -3.75
CA GLY A 213 -3.68 -13.43 -4.79
C GLY A 213 -3.88 -14.09 -6.13
N LEU A 214 -3.07 -15.10 -6.41
CA LEU A 214 -3.17 -15.90 -7.62
C LEU A 214 -3.94 -17.20 -7.33
N SER A 215 -4.76 -17.59 -8.29
CA SER A 215 -5.38 -18.92 -8.36
C SER A 215 -4.85 -19.67 -9.58
N ASP A 216 -4.89 -21.00 -9.53
CA ASP A 216 -4.61 -21.83 -10.70
C ASP A 216 -5.83 -21.91 -11.64
N ASP A 217 -5.70 -22.71 -12.71
CA ASP A 217 -6.76 -22.89 -13.73
C ASP A 217 -8.06 -23.50 -13.15
N ASP A 218 -7.98 -24.20 -12.02
CA ASP A 218 -9.12 -24.77 -11.29
C ASP A 218 -9.67 -23.80 -10.22
N ASN A 219 -9.21 -22.54 -10.24
CA ASN A 219 -9.55 -21.48 -9.30
C ASN A 219 -9.17 -21.82 -7.84
N VAL A 220 -8.17 -22.68 -7.66
CA VAL A 220 -7.62 -23.01 -6.34
C VAL A 220 -6.56 -21.96 -5.97
N PRO A 221 -6.62 -21.38 -4.76
CA PRO A 221 -5.64 -20.39 -4.33
C PRO A 221 -4.21 -20.92 -4.32
N VAL A 222 -3.33 -20.28 -5.08
CA VAL A 222 -1.89 -20.58 -5.15
C VAL A 222 -1.09 -19.61 -4.28
N THR A 223 -1.54 -18.36 -4.13
CA THR A 223 -0.95 -17.39 -3.20
C THR A 223 -2.00 -16.74 -2.32
N GLY A 224 -1.58 -16.29 -1.14
CA GLY A 224 -2.43 -15.51 -0.22
C GLY A 224 -2.31 -14.00 -0.42
N GLU A 225 -3.07 -13.24 0.37
CA GLU A 225 -3.11 -11.77 0.36
C GLU A 225 -2.56 -11.16 1.65
N SER A 226 -1.23 -10.95 1.69
CA SER A 226 -0.53 -10.45 2.87
C SER A 226 -0.96 -9.04 3.26
N GLY A 227 -1.31 -8.19 2.29
CA GLY A 227 -1.83 -6.85 2.54
C GLY A 227 -3.18 -6.89 3.27
N ARG A 228 -4.12 -7.74 2.84
CA ARG A 228 -5.39 -7.95 3.56
C ARG A 228 -5.19 -8.53 4.95
N TRP A 229 -4.24 -9.46 5.09
CA TRP A 229 -3.87 -9.99 6.39
C TRP A 229 -3.37 -8.87 7.32
N LEU A 230 -2.50 -7.99 6.84
CA LEU A 230 -2.00 -6.85 7.60
C LEU A 230 -3.10 -5.84 7.95
N GLU A 231 -4.00 -5.52 7.01
CA GLU A 231 -5.18 -4.69 7.26
C GLU A 231 -6.02 -5.23 8.42
N SER A 232 -6.31 -6.54 8.42
CA SER A 232 -7.08 -7.17 9.50
C SER A 232 -6.45 -6.96 10.88
N ARG A 233 -5.11 -6.88 10.95
CA ARG A 233 -4.39 -6.62 12.19
C ARG A 233 -4.36 -5.14 12.54
N LEU A 234 -4.19 -4.24 11.57
CA LEU A 234 -4.11 -2.81 11.85
C LEU A 234 -5.47 -2.19 12.13
N PHE A 235 -6.46 -2.51 11.29
CA PHE A 235 -7.76 -1.85 11.26
C PHE A 235 -8.88 -2.70 11.87
N GLY A 236 -8.61 -3.98 12.17
CA GLY A 236 -9.63 -4.92 12.64
C GLY A 236 -10.50 -5.50 11.53
N GLY A 237 -10.11 -5.31 10.28
CA GLY A 237 -10.79 -5.86 9.10
C GLY A 237 -10.13 -5.43 7.79
N SER A 238 -10.76 -5.78 6.68
CA SER A 238 -10.37 -5.37 5.31
C SER A 238 -10.96 -4.00 5.01
N ILE A 239 -10.18 -3.07 4.46
CA ILE A 239 -10.72 -1.79 4.02
C ILE A 239 -11.27 -1.93 2.60
N GLU A 240 -12.56 -1.63 2.42
CA GLU A 240 -13.23 -1.64 1.12
C GLU A 240 -13.81 -0.26 0.79
N PHE A 241 -13.81 0.09 -0.50
CA PHE A 241 -14.33 1.37 -0.98
C PHE A 241 -15.57 1.11 -1.84
N TYR A 242 -16.74 1.30 -1.25
CA TYR A 242 -18.01 1.08 -1.94
C TYR A 242 -18.46 2.33 -2.69
N ARG A 243 -19.07 2.14 -3.84
CA ARG A 243 -19.65 3.24 -4.62
C ARG A 243 -20.74 3.96 -3.82
N ASP A 244 -20.64 5.27 -3.74
CA ASP A 244 -21.70 6.18 -3.33
C ASP A 244 -22.66 6.40 -4.51
N SER A 245 -23.89 5.90 -4.41
CA SER A 245 -24.91 6.12 -5.44
C SER A 245 -25.38 7.57 -5.52
N SER A 246 -25.11 8.39 -4.50
CA SER A 246 -25.43 9.81 -4.48
C SER A 246 -24.33 10.71 -5.07
N ASP A 247 -23.18 10.12 -5.42
CA ASP A 247 -22.04 10.83 -5.99
C ASP A 247 -21.75 10.43 -7.44
N ASP A 248 -21.00 11.24 -8.17
CA ASP A 248 -20.67 10.96 -9.58
C ASP A 248 -19.60 9.86 -9.75
N SER A 249 -19.28 9.52 -11.00
CA SER A 249 -18.32 8.46 -11.33
C SER A 249 -16.86 8.81 -11.00
N GLY A 250 -16.55 10.06 -10.65
CA GLY A 250 -15.21 10.53 -10.30
C GLY A 250 -14.83 10.32 -8.83
N GLN A 251 -15.70 9.69 -8.04
CA GLN A 251 -15.51 9.45 -6.61
C GLN A 251 -14.39 8.45 -6.28
N ALA A 252 -13.91 8.51 -5.03
CA ALA A 252 -13.00 7.52 -4.43
C ALA A 252 -13.76 6.33 -3.78
N GLY A 253 -15.10 6.41 -3.72
CA GLY A 253 -15.92 5.51 -2.91
C GLY A 253 -16.00 5.93 -1.44
N ILE A 254 -16.91 5.30 -0.72
CA ILE A 254 -17.09 5.40 0.72
C ILE A 254 -16.28 4.28 1.37
N PRO A 255 -15.33 4.59 2.27
CA PRO A 255 -14.55 3.56 2.94
C PRO A 255 -15.36 2.85 4.04
N TYR A 256 -15.24 1.52 4.06
CA TYR A 256 -15.77 0.63 5.09
C TYR A 256 -14.68 -0.32 5.57
N ILE A 257 -14.84 -0.82 6.79
CA ILE A 257 -14.06 -1.95 7.31
C ILE A 257 -14.98 -3.17 7.32
N LEU A 258 -14.53 -4.25 6.68
CA LEU A 258 -15.17 -5.57 6.72
C LEU A 258 -14.46 -6.42 7.78
N ASP A 259 -15.17 -6.73 8.85
CA ASP A 259 -14.65 -7.63 9.88
C ASP A 259 -14.73 -9.11 9.46
N SER A 260 -14.32 -10.01 10.35
CA SER A 260 -14.18 -11.44 10.04
C SER A 260 -15.52 -12.14 9.82
N GLU A 261 -16.62 -11.49 10.21
CA GLU A 261 -18.00 -11.95 9.99
C GLU A 261 -18.58 -11.41 8.67
N GLY A 262 -17.80 -10.60 7.94
CA GLY A 262 -18.24 -9.93 6.72
C GLY A 262 -19.13 -8.71 6.98
N LEU A 263 -19.20 -8.21 8.22
CA LEU A 263 -19.99 -7.03 8.54
C LEU A 263 -19.20 -5.77 8.15
N ALA A 264 -19.80 -4.97 7.26
CA ALA A 264 -19.23 -3.72 6.79
C ALA A 264 -19.60 -2.56 7.70
N ARG A 265 -18.60 -1.86 8.26
CA ARG A 265 -18.78 -0.65 9.08
C ARG A 265 -18.14 0.54 8.42
N LYS A 266 -18.91 1.61 8.21
CA LYS A 266 -18.45 2.84 7.56
C LYS A 266 -17.35 3.50 8.38
N ILE A 267 -16.23 3.85 7.75
CA ILE A 267 -15.16 4.61 8.39
C ILE A 267 -15.60 6.06 8.56
N GLN A 268 -15.49 6.58 9.77
CA GLN A 268 -15.90 7.95 10.08
C GLN A 268 -15.02 8.97 9.34
N PRO A 269 -15.60 10.04 8.76
CA PRO A 269 -14.83 11.07 8.03
C PRO A 269 -13.73 11.74 8.87
N SER A 270 -13.91 11.81 10.18
CA SER A 270 -12.89 12.32 11.11
C SER A 270 -11.61 11.47 11.10
N CYS A 271 -11.72 10.15 10.93
CA CYS A 271 -10.57 9.24 10.82
C CYS A 271 -9.80 9.49 9.53
N ILE A 272 -10.50 9.65 8.41
CA ILE A 272 -9.92 10.02 7.11
C ILE A 272 -9.13 11.32 7.27
N LEU A 273 -9.77 12.35 7.83
CA LEU A 273 -9.14 13.65 8.03
C LEU A 273 -7.90 13.57 8.90
N GLN A 274 -7.96 12.82 10.01
CA GLN A 274 -6.81 12.64 10.90
C GLN A 274 -5.63 11.98 10.19
N LEU A 275 -5.87 10.92 9.42
CA LEU A 275 -4.81 10.23 8.69
C LEU A 275 -4.14 11.15 7.67
N VAL A 276 -4.93 11.92 6.91
CA VAL A 276 -4.42 12.79 5.84
C VAL A 276 -3.94 14.17 6.30
N THR A 277 -4.09 14.52 7.58
CA THR A 277 -3.61 15.83 8.10
C THR A 277 -2.62 15.72 9.25
N ARG A 278 -2.52 14.58 9.94
CA ARG A 278 -1.66 14.39 11.12
C ARG A 278 -0.68 13.24 10.97
N VAL A 279 -0.02 13.14 9.81
CA VAL A 279 0.93 12.04 9.52
C VAL A 279 2.10 12.01 10.52
N ASN A 280 2.59 13.19 10.96
CA ASN A 280 3.76 13.34 11.85
C ASN A 280 3.42 13.70 13.31
N GLY A 281 2.13 13.78 13.67
CA GLY A 281 1.71 14.20 15.01
C GLY A 281 1.84 13.08 16.05
N LYS A 282 2.39 13.39 17.23
CA LYS A 282 2.16 12.59 18.45
C LYS A 282 0.67 12.69 18.81
N SER A 283 -0.19 11.86 18.23
CA SER A 283 -1.59 11.80 18.65
C SER A 283 -2.15 10.41 18.39
N TYR A 284 -2.17 9.66 19.50
CA TYR A 284 -2.81 8.38 19.75
C TYR A 284 -2.25 7.13 19.04
N SER A 285 -1.96 6.13 19.87
CA SER A 285 -1.59 4.77 19.50
C SER A 285 -2.64 4.18 18.55
N LEU A 286 -2.27 3.44 17.50
CA LEU A 286 -3.22 2.67 16.66
C LEU A 286 -4.21 1.75 17.43
N PRO A 287 -4.02 1.39 18.74
CA PRO A 287 -5.09 0.95 19.61
C PRO A 287 -6.31 1.84 19.63
N GLN A 288 -6.22 3.12 19.24
CA GLN A 288 -7.36 3.99 19.01
C GLN A 288 -7.97 3.82 17.63
N MET A 289 -7.30 3.33 16.58
CA MET A 289 -8.08 2.83 15.43
C MET A 289 -8.78 1.50 15.74
N ARG A 290 -8.32 0.76 16.76
CA ARG A 290 -9.01 -0.44 17.29
C ARG A 290 -10.07 -0.14 18.37
N ARG A 291 -9.90 0.92 19.19
CA ARG A 291 -10.78 1.34 20.33
C ARG A 291 -11.61 2.59 20.03
N VAL A 292 -11.15 3.42 19.10
CA VAL A 292 -11.84 4.57 18.45
C VAL A 292 -12.07 4.16 16.98
N LEU A 293 -12.62 2.96 16.81
CA LEU A 293 -13.73 2.82 15.88
C LEU A 293 -14.83 3.76 16.44
N CYS A 294 -15.41 4.64 15.64
CA CYS A 294 -16.48 4.23 14.74
C CYS A 294 -17.54 3.42 15.49
#